data_AF-K9TS80-F1
#
_entry.id   AF-K9TS80-F1
#
_cell.length_a   1.000
_cell.length_b   1.000
_cell.length_c   1.000
_cell.angle_alpha   90.00
_cell.angle_beta   90.00
_cell.angle_gamma   90.00
#
_symmetry.space_group_name_H-M   'P 1'
#
loop_
_entity.id
_entity.type
_entity.pdbx_description
1 polymer ?
#
loop_
_entity_poly.entity_id
_entity_poly.type
_entity_poly.pdbx_seq_one_letter_code
_entity_poly.pdbx_strand_id
1 'polypeptide(L)'
;MPEEIKSNPNETPTQDAQLAAENIATGVEKAPTVDFDADYAAAQQYSVSEIDRQGEGAMAAEKVTQPEFQVSESDEQQTVAKPTGDPADYMDMAKDVNSPSQEINKDSKSTGNPADYMDMAKDVNS
;
A
#
# COMPACT_ATOMS: atom_id res chain seq x y z
N MET A 1 -21.31 -21.49 28.25
CA MET A 1 -21.84 -21.75 29.62
C MET A 1 -23.02 -20.83 29.80
N PRO A 2 -24.24 -21.32 30.11
CA PRO A 2 -25.42 -20.48 30.18
C PRO A 2 -25.37 -19.54 31.39
N GLU A 3 -25.53 -18.25 31.14
CA GLU A 3 -25.67 -17.20 32.16
C GLU A 3 -27.16 -16.92 32.41
N GLU A 4 -27.53 -16.79 33.69
CA GLU A 4 -28.89 -16.45 34.11
C GLU A 4 -29.04 -14.94 34.27
N ILE A 5 -30.00 -14.34 33.57
CA ILE A 5 -30.21 -12.89 33.57
C ILE A 5 -31.16 -12.50 34.70
N LYS A 6 -30.68 -11.69 35.64
CA LYS A 6 -31.49 -11.15 36.74
C LYS A 6 -32.15 -9.84 36.32
N SER A 7 -33.44 -9.89 35.99
CA SER A 7 -34.23 -8.71 35.65
C SER A 7 -34.48 -7.81 36.86
N ASN A 8 -34.26 -6.49 36.75
CA ASN A 8 -34.57 -5.52 37.79
C ASN A 8 -35.90 -4.81 37.49
N PRO A 9 -36.94 -4.96 38.34
CA PRO A 9 -38.23 -4.29 38.14
C PRO A 9 -38.09 -2.77 38.03
N ASN A 10 -37.20 -2.15 38.78
CA ASN A 10 -37.04 -0.69 38.79
C ASN A 10 -36.37 -0.13 37.52
N GLU A 11 -35.79 -0.99 36.69
CA GLU A 11 -35.12 -0.62 35.43
C GLU A 11 -35.99 -0.92 34.20
N THR A 12 -37.17 -1.52 34.41
CA THR A 12 -38.08 -1.82 33.31
C THR A 12 -38.98 -0.63 32.97
N PRO A 13 -39.05 -0.21 31.69
CA PRO A 13 -39.71 1.02 31.28
C PRO A 13 -41.25 0.92 31.21
N THR A 14 -41.81 -0.30 31.25
CA THR A 14 -43.25 -0.55 31.11
C THR A 14 -43.78 -1.36 32.30
N GLN A 15 -45.05 -1.17 32.65
CA GLN A 15 -45.69 -1.89 33.77
C GLN A 15 -45.71 -3.41 33.57
N ASP A 16 -45.93 -3.88 32.34
CA ASP A 16 -45.90 -5.32 32.04
C ASP A 16 -44.50 -5.91 32.27
N ALA A 17 -43.46 -5.16 31.91
CA ALA A 17 -42.08 -5.58 32.14
C ALA A 17 -41.72 -5.53 33.63
N GLN A 18 -42.29 -4.60 34.41
CA GLN A 18 -42.15 -4.56 35.88
C GLN A 18 -42.75 -5.81 36.51
N LEU A 19 -43.99 -6.17 36.13
CA LEU A 19 -44.66 -7.36 36.63
C LEU A 19 -43.88 -8.64 36.27
N ALA A 20 -43.39 -8.75 35.04
CA ALA A 20 -42.55 -9.88 34.62
C ALA A 20 -41.23 -9.94 35.41
N ALA A 21 -40.55 -8.82 35.61
CA ALA A 21 -39.33 -8.77 36.42
C ALA A 21 -39.58 -9.11 37.90
N GLU A 22 -40.73 -8.72 38.47
CA GLU A 22 -41.13 -9.10 39.82
C GLU A 22 -41.43 -10.59 39.92
N ASN A 23 -42.13 -11.17 38.95
CA ASN A 23 -42.37 -12.61 38.88
C ASN A 23 -41.06 -13.40 38.79
N ILE A 24 -40.09 -12.91 38.01
CA ILE A 24 -38.75 -13.50 37.91
C ILE A 24 -37.99 -13.37 39.24
N ALA A 25 -38.01 -12.19 39.86
CA ALA A 25 -37.32 -11.94 41.12
C ALA A 25 -37.90 -12.74 42.30
N THR A 26 -39.21 -12.98 42.30
CA THR A 26 -39.93 -13.78 43.31
C THR A 26 -39.89 -15.28 43.02
N GLY A 27 -39.37 -15.70 41.86
CA GLY A 27 -39.27 -17.09 41.44
C GLY A 27 -40.59 -17.71 40.97
N VAL A 28 -41.61 -16.89 40.71
CA VAL A 28 -42.86 -17.30 40.06
C VAL A 28 -42.61 -17.63 38.58
N GLU A 29 -41.76 -16.84 37.94
CA GLU A 29 -41.30 -17.07 36.57
C GLU A 29 -39.80 -17.38 36.55
N LYS A 30 -39.37 -18.23 35.61
CA LYS A 30 -37.97 -18.60 35.47
C LYS A 30 -37.20 -17.47 34.80
N ALA A 31 -36.04 -17.13 35.34
CA ALA A 31 -35.16 -16.16 34.69
C ALA A 31 -34.69 -16.67 33.32
N PRO A 32 -34.59 -15.78 32.31
CA PRO A 32 -34.02 -16.12 31.03
C PRO A 32 -32.56 -16.57 31.19
N THR A 33 -32.20 -17.67 30.52
CA THR A 33 -30.83 -18.16 30.45
C THR A 33 -30.27 -17.93 29.05
N VAL A 34 -29.12 -17.29 28.95
CA VAL A 34 -28.44 -16.99 27.68
C VAL A 34 -27.17 -17.81 27.62
N ASP A 35 -26.97 -18.61 26.57
CA ASP A 35 -25.71 -19.31 26.36
C ASP A 35 -25.00 -18.70 25.16
N PHE A 36 -24.12 -17.74 25.43
CA PHE A 36 -23.45 -16.97 24.37
C PHE A 36 -22.78 -17.84 23.32
N ASP A 37 -22.17 -18.97 23.70
CA ASP A 37 -21.50 -19.86 22.77
C ASP A 37 -22.50 -20.57 21.84
N ALA A 38 -23.59 -21.09 22.43
CA ALA A 38 -24.62 -21.81 21.69
C ALA A 38 -25.48 -20.86 20.84
N ASP A 39 -25.84 -19.70 21.38
CA ASP A 39 -26.65 -18.69 20.72
C ASP A 39 -25.85 -18.03 19.58
N TYR A 40 -24.55 -17.80 19.76
CA TYR A 40 -23.68 -17.35 18.68
C TYR A 40 -23.56 -18.41 17.58
N ALA A 41 -23.36 -19.68 17.94
CA ALA A 41 -23.31 -20.76 16.96
C ALA A 41 -24.63 -20.92 16.19
N ALA A 42 -25.77 -20.79 16.87
CA ALA A 42 -27.09 -20.81 16.24
C ALA A 42 -27.28 -19.61 15.31
N ALA A 43 -26.88 -18.40 15.72
CA ALA A 43 -26.95 -17.21 14.88
C ALA A 43 -26.13 -17.38 13.59
N GLN A 44 -24.97 -18.04 13.64
CA GLN A 44 -24.18 -18.35 12.45
C GLN A 44 -24.93 -19.29 11.48
N GLN A 45 -25.77 -20.20 12.00
CA GLN A 45 -26.64 -21.05 11.19
C GLN A 45 -27.82 -20.31 10.56
N TYR A 46 -28.07 -19.05 10.89
CA TYR A 46 -29.12 -18.23 10.27
C TYR A 46 -28.56 -16.96 9.60
N SER A 47 -27.27 -16.67 9.77
CA SER A 47 -26.60 -15.48 9.23
C SER A 47 -26.38 -15.53 7.70
N VAL A 48 -26.47 -16.70 7.09
CA VAL A 48 -26.40 -16.88 5.65
C VAL A 48 -27.73 -17.43 5.15
N SER A 49 -28.26 -16.88 4.05
CA SER A 49 -29.46 -17.45 3.42
C SER A 49 -29.16 -18.89 2.95
N GLU A 50 -30.17 -19.77 2.86
CA GLU A 50 -29.96 -21.13 2.33
C GLU A 50 -29.38 -21.10 0.91
N ILE A 51 -29.72 -20.07 0.14
CA ILE A 51 -29.26 -19.80 -1.23
C ILE A 51 -27.75 -19.50 -1.25
N ASP A 52 -27.25 -18.69 -0.31
CA ASP A 52 -25.81 -18.42 -0.18
C ASP A 52 -25.04 -19.65 0.31
N ARG A 53 -25.68 -20.47 1.14
CA ARG A 53 -25.10 -21.72 1.68
C ARG A 53 -24.93 -22.80 0.62
N GLN A 54 -25.82 -22.85 -0.36
CA GLN A 54 -25.77 -23.80 -1.48
C GLN A 54 -24.92 -23.29 -2.66
N GLY A 55 -24.38 -22.07 -2.56
CA GLY A 55 -23.64 -21.44 -3.66
C GLY A 55 -24.52 -21.05 -4.85
N GLU A 56 -25.85 -21.17 -4.72
CA GLU A 56 -26.79 -20.77 -5.77
C GLU A 56 -26.73 -19.27 -6.05
N GLY A 57 -26.47 -18.45 -5.03
CA GLY A 57 -26.22 -17.01 -5.19
C GLY A 57 -24.97 -16.73 -6.04
N ALA A 58 -23.89 -17.49 -5.84
CA ALA A 58 -22.67 -17.38 -6.63
C ALA A 58 -22.90 -17.83 -8.08
N MET A 59 -23.60 -18.95 -8.30
CA MET A 59 -23.94 -19.45 -9.64
C MET A 59 -24.87 -18.50 -10.40
N ALA A 60 -25.84 -17.88 -9.71
CA ALA A 60 -26.74 -16.89 -10.30
C ALA A 60 -25.98 -15.61 -10.70
N ALA A 61 -25.09 -15.14 -9.84
CA ALA A 61 -24.23 -14.00 -10.16
C ALA A 61 -23.31 -14.30 -11.35
N GLU A 62 -22.65 -15.45 -11.34
CA GLU A 62 -21.76 -15.88 -12.43
C GLU A 62 -22.51 -15.96 -13.76
N LYS A 63 -23.71 -16.56 -13.77
CA LYS A 63 -24.57 -16.66 -14.96
C LYS A 63 -25.01 -15.30 -15.53
N VAL A 64 -25.22 -14.29 -14.70
CA VAL A 64 -25.58 -12.94 -15.15
C VAL A 64 -24.36 -12.15 -15.62
N THR A 65 -23.19 -12.42 -15.03
CA THR A 65 -21.93 -11.75 -15.41
C THR A 65 -21.19 -12.42 -16.56
N GLN A 66 -21.62 -13.62 -16.98
CA GLN A 66 -20.95 -14.38 -18.03
C GLN A 66 -21.11 -13.65 -19.38
N PRO A 67 -20.02 -13.40 -20.12
CA PRO A 67 -20.11 -12.79 -21.45
C PRO A 67 -20.92 -13.67 -22.39
N GLU A 68 -21.97 -13.11 -23.03
CA GLU A 68 -22.81 -13.85 -24.00
C GLU A 68 -22.04 -14.27 -25.26
N PHE A 69 -20.89 -13.65 -25.51
CA PHE A 69 -20.05 -13.89 -26.67
C PHE A 69 -18.64 -14.28 -26.26
N GLN A 70 -18.02 -15.13 -27.08
CA GLN A 70 -16.67 -15.60 -26.85
C GLN A 70 -15.69 -14.42 -26.99
N VAL A 71 -15.08 -14.02 -25.87
CA VAL A 71 -14.08 -12.95 -25.84
C VAL A 71 -12.77 -13.54 -26.36
N SER A 72 -12.25 -12.99 -27.47
CA SER A 72 -10.94 -13.38 -27.98
C SER A 72 -9.87 -13.01 -26.97
N GLU A 73 -9.08 -13.98 -26.53
CA GLU A 73 -7.88 -13.70 -25.76
C GLU A 73 -6.89 -12.91 -26.63
N SER A 74 -6.28 -11.88 -26.05
CA SER A 74 -5.26 -11.10 -26.75
C SER A 74 -3.94 -11.84 -26.70
N ASP A 75 -3.34 -12.12 -27.86
CA ASP A 75 -2.01 -12.70 -27.92
C ASP A 75 -0.99 -11.73 -27.28
N GLU A 76 -0.39 -12.15 -26.16
CA GLU A 76 0.71 -11.43 -25.53
C GLU A 76 1.95 -11.51 -26.43
N GLN A 77 2.17 -10.47 -27.23
CA GLN A 77 3.42 -10.34 -27.99
C GLN A 77 4.55 -9.91 -27.06
N GLN A 78 5.56 -10.77 -26.90
CA GLN A 78 6.81 -10.39 -26.26
C GLN A 78 7.49 -9.29 -27.09
N THR A 79 7.54 -8.08 -26.54
CA THR A 79 8.30 -6.99 -27.13
C THR A 79 9.72 -7.02 -26.57
N VAL A 80 10.71 -7.21 -27.45
CA VAL A 80 12.13 -7.09 -27.08
C VAL A 80 12.55 -5.65 -27.35
N ALA A 81 12.89 -4.91 -26.30
CA ALA A 81 13.43 -3.57 -26.44
C ALA A 81 14.78 -3.62 -27.17
N LYS A 82 14.93 -2.80 -28.22
CA LYS A 82 16.23 -2.61 -28.87
C LYS A 82 17.14 -1.83 -27.92
N PRO A 83 18.45 -2.15 -27.86
CA PRO A 83 19.41 -1.35 -27.10
C PRO A 83 19.34 0.11 -27.55
N THR A 84 19.13 1.04 -26.61
CA THR A 84 18.95 2.47 -26.88
C THR A 84 20.25 3.26 -26.90
N GLY A 85 21.40 2.61 -26.76
CA GLY A 85 22.71 3.26 -26.82
C GLY A 85 23.87 2.27 -26.85
N ASP A 86 25.00 2.73 -27.39
CA ASP A 86 26.26 2.01 -27.39
C ASP A 86 27.13 2.52 -26.23
N PRO A 87 27.58 1.65 -25.30
CA PRO A 87 28.55 2.02 -24.27
C PRO A 87 29.84 2.68 -24.80
N ALA A 88 30.21 2.45 -26.07
CA ALA A 88 31.36 3.09 -26.72
C ALA A 88 31.17 4.61 -26.87
N ASP A 89 29.95 5.10 -27.00
CA ASP A 89 29.65 6.53 -27.18
C ASP A 89 30.14 7.36 -25.97
N TYR A 90 30.11 6.79 -24.77
CA TYR A 90 30.62 7.45 -23.56
C TYR A 90 32.15 7.57 -23.56
N MET A 91 32.86 6.62 -24.17
CA MET A 91 34.32 6.64 -24.27
C MET A 91 34.80 7.68 -25.27
N ASP A 92 34.06 7.89 -26.36
CA ASP A 92 34.39 8.92 -27.35
C ASP A 92 34.11 10.32 -26.80
N MET A 93 33.00 10.51 -26.09
CA MET A 93 32.70 11.78 -25.41
C MET A 93 33.75 12.12 -24.34
N ALA A 94 34.26 11.12 -23.62
CA ALA A 94 35.33 11.32 -22.64
C ALA A 94 36.66 11.78 -23.28
N LYS A 95 36.96 11.33 -24.50
CA LYS A 95 38.14 11.80 -25.26
C LYS A 95 37.98 13.25 -25.70
N ASP A 96 36.77 13.66 -26.09
CA ASP A 96 36.48 15.04 -26.48
C ASP A 96 36.56 16.00 -25.29
N VAL A 97 36.05 15.59 -24.12
CA VAL A 97 36.11 16.41 -22.89
C VAL A 97 37.54 16.52 -22.33
N ASN A 98 38.37 15.48 -22.50
CA ASN A 98 39.75 15.47 -22.02
C ASN A 98 40.78 15.94 -23.07
N SER A 99 40.32 16.39 -24.25
CA SER A 99 41.16 17.05 -25.24
C SER A 99 41.24 18.54 -24.91
N PRO A 100 42.38 19.07 -24.41
CA PRO A 100 42.54 20.50 -24.24
C PRO A 100 42.43 21.14 -25.63
N SER A 101 41.54 22.12 -25.77
CA SER A 101 41.33 22.88 -27.00
C SER A 101 42.68 23.29 -27.61
N GLN A 102 43.06 22.71 -28.75
CA GLN A 102 44.30 23.07 -29.45
C GLN A 102 44.28 24.46 -30.12
N GLU A 103 43.26 25.28 -29.89
CA GLU A 103 43.05 26.54 -30.61
C GLU A 103 42.99 27.80 -29.73
N ILE A 104 43.58 27.80 -28.54
CA ILE A 104 43.77 29.05 -27.80
C ILE A 104 45.21 29.15 -27.33
N ASN A 105 46.01 29.86 -28.12
CA ASN A 105 47.23 30.62 -27.77
C ASN A 105 48.28 30.53 -28.89
N LYS A 106 48.08 31.29 -29.98
CA LYS A 106 49.18 31.68 -30.88
C LYS A 106 49.50 33.18 -30.88
N ASP A 107 48.91 33.98 -30.00
CA ASP A 107 49.15 35.43 -29.93
C ASP A 107 49.40 35.96 -28.51
N SER A 108 50.28 35.31 -27.74
CA SER A 108 50.89 35.97 -26.57
C SER A 108 52.39 35.74 -26.56
N LYS A 109 53.13 36.71 -27.09
CA LYS A 109 54.57 36.87 -26.90
C LYS A 109 54.83 37.07 -25.40
N SER A 110 55.24 36.00 -24.72
CA SER A 110 55.79 36.06 -23.36
C SER A 110 57.20 36.63 -23.43
N THR A 111 57.34 37.92 -23.11
CA THR A 111 58.62 38.53 -22.76
C THR A 111 58.87 38.32 -21.27
N GLY A 112 59.87 37.50 -20.92
CA GLY A 112 60.32 37.37 -19.53
C GLY A 112 61.17 36.13 -19.33
N ASN A 113 62.48 36.27 -19.52
CA ASN A 113 63.45 35.24 -19.14
C ASN A 113 63.51 35.17 -17.61
N PRO A 114 63.33 33.99 -16.97
CA PRO A 114 63.31 33.86 -15.51
C PRO A 114 64.64 34.16 -14.80
N ALA A 115 65.70 34.53 -15.53
CA ALA A 115 66.99 34.94 -14.95
C ALA A 115 66.98 36.35 -14.32
N ASP A 116 66.02 37.22 -14.70
CA ASP A 116 66.02 38.63 -14.25
C ASP A 116 65.45 38.83 -12.84
N TYR A 117 64.83 37.80 -12.24
CA TYR A 117 64.10 37.92 -10.97
C TYR A 117 64.88 37.52 -9.72
N MET A 118 66.14 37.07 -9.84
CA MET A 118 66.89 36.50 -8.70
C MET A 118 67.97 37.39 -8.06
N ASP A 119 68.30 38.59 -8.54
CA ASP A 119 69.42 39.35 -7.94
C ASP A 119 69.19 40.85 -7.67
N MET A 120 68.04 41.43 -8.01
CA MET A 120 67.64 42.75 -7.47
C MET A 120 67.43 42.74 -5.93
N ALA A 121 67.46 41.57 -5.30
CA ALA A 121 67.25 41.40 -3.87
C ALA A 121 68.53 41.58 -3.02
N LYS A 122 69.67 41.98 -3.60
CA LYS A 122 70.93 42.15 -2.83
C LYS A 122 71.47 43.57 -2.66
N ASP A 123 70.99 44.57 -3.40
CA ASP A 123 71.69 45.88 -3.42
C ASP A 123 70.89 47.12 -2.99
N VAL A 124 69.72 46.99 -2.33
CA VAL A 124 69.00 48.18 -1.82
C VAL A 124 68.43 48.00 -0.40
N ASN A 125 69.25 47.48 0.51
CA ASN A 125 69.16 47.81 1.93
C ASN A 125 70.59 48.02 2.44
N SER A 126 71.05 49.27 2.35
CA SER A 126 72.09 49.82 3.25
C SER A 126 71.61 49.84 4.69
#